data_AF-A0A661FBX4-F1
#
_entry.id   AF-A0A661FBX4-F1
#
_cell.length_a   1.000
_cell.length_b   1.000
_cell.length_c   1.000
_cell.angle_alpha   90.00
_cell.angle_beta   90.00
_cell.angle_gamma   90.00
#
_symmetry.space_group_name_H-M   'P 1'
#
loop_
_entity.id
_entity.type
_entity.pdbx_description
1 polymer ?
#
loop_
_entity_poly.entity_id
_entity_poly.type
_entity_poly.pdbx_seq_one_letter_code
_entity_poly.pdbx_strand_id
1 'polypeptide(L)'
;MNRSQNNLLTSIVGFSFLITAITSLSTHAGTITQRDDVKQFIDQMVEQHQFEKQSLLTLFSQVKLQKRVEKAIASPAEAKPWYKYRSIFLTTSR
;
A
#
# COMPACT_ATOMS: atom_id res chain seq x y z
N MET A 1 -1.90 47.94 34.79
CA MET A 1 -1.01 47.80 33.61
C MET A 1 -0.56 46.34 33.43
N ASN A 2 -1.48 45.37 33.36
CA ASN A 2 -1.12 43.92 33.34
C ASN A 2 -2.15 43.03 32.60
N ARG A 3 -3.05 43.62 31.79
CA ARG A 3 -4.06 42.88 31.01
C ARG A 3 -3.67 42.67 29.54
N SER A 4 -2.75 43.48 29.01
CA SER A 4 -2.36 43.43 27.58
C SER A 4 -1.38 42.30 27.26
N GLN A 5 -0.45 41.97 28.17
CA GLN A 5 0.57 40.94 27.92
C GLN A 5 0.03 39.50 27.94
N ASN A 6 -1.01 39.24 28.75
CA ASN A 6 -1.57 37.90 28.87
C ASN A 6 -2.35 37.48 27.63
N ASN A 7 -2.98 38.44 26.94
CA ASN A 7 -3.77 38.19 25.74
C ASN A 7 -2.87 37.93 24.51
N LEU A 8 -1.68 38.52 24.49
CA LEU A 8 -0.67 38.31 23.45
C LEU A 8 -0.02 36.93 23.56
N LEU A 9 0.29 36.49 24.79
CA LEU A 9 0.83 35.15 25.04
C LEU A 9 -0.19 34.04 24.76
N THR A 10 -1.47 34.22 25.11
CA THR A 10 -2.52 33.25 24.78
C THR A 10 -2.80 33.15 23.28
N SER A 11 -2.63 34.24 22.53
CA SER A 11 -2.83 34.24 21.07
C SER A 11 -1.69 33.54 20.33
N ILE A 12 -0.44 33.63 20.83
CA ILE A 12 0.73 32.95 20.26
C ILE A 12 0.68 31.43 20.52
N VAL A 13 0.27 31.01 21.72
CA VAL A 13 0.11 29.58 22.05
C VAL A 13 -1.03 28.95 21.24
N GLY A 14 -2.14 29.66 21.04
CA GLY A 14 -3.25 29.21 20.18
C GLY A 14 -2.89 29.12 18.69
N PHE A 15 -2.06 30.05 18.19
CA PHE A 15 -1.59 30.03 16.80
C PHE A 15 -0.55 28.92 16.55
N SER A 16 0.30 28.62 17.54
CA SER A 16 1.24 27.48 17.49
C SER A 16 0.51 26.13 17.48
N PHE A 17 -0.62 26.00 18.18
CA PHE A 17 -1.43 24.78 18.20
C PHE A 17 -2.16 24.52 16.87
N LEU A 18 -2.44 25.56 16.09
CA LEU A 18 -3.13 25.45 14.80
C LEU A 18 -2.20 25.00 13.64
N ILE A 19 -0.90 25.31 13.73
CA ILE A 19 0.08 24.97 12.68
C ILE A 19 0.54 23.50 12.80
N THR A 20 0.56 22.92 14.00
CA THR A 20 0.94 21.50 14.21
C THR A 20 -0.12 20.51 13.73
N ALA A 21 -1.39 20.93 13.57
CA ALA A 21 -2.49 20.06 13.15
C ALA A 21 -2.48 19.75 11.63
N ILE A 22 -1.70 20.47 10.82
CA ILE A 22 -1.77 20.37 9.35
C ILE A 22 -0.71 19.40 8.76
N THR A 23 0.27 18.94 9.54
CA THR A 23 1.43 18.19 8.98
C THR A 23 1.30 16.66 8.94
N SER A 24 0.15 16.06 9.27
CA SER A 24 0.03 14.61 9.45
C SER A 24 -0.82 13.87 8.41
N LEU A 25 -0.77 14.25 7.13
CA LEU A 25 -1.35 13.45 6.04
C LEU A 25 -0.28 13.00 5.04
N SER A 26 0.71 12.26 5.54
CA SER A 26 1.61 11.49 4.68
C SER A 26 0.97 10.13 4.40
N THR A 27 0.10 10.05 3.40
CA THR A 27 -0.44 8.77 2.88
C THR A 27 0.65 8.00 2.16
N HIS A 28 1.59 7.43 2.91
CA HIS A 28 2.50 6.43 2.36
C HIS A 28 1.66 5.18 2.11
N ALA A 29 1.53 4.79 0.85
CA ALA A 29 1.11 3.43 0.52
C ALA A 29 2.05 2.50 1.31
N GLY A 30 1.51 1.81 2.32
CA GLY A 30 2.32 0.99 3.22
C GLY A 30 3.20 0.06 2.41
N THR A 31 4.50 0.01 2.72
CA THR A 31 5.43 -0.89 2.05
C THR A 31 4.89 -2.31 2.15
N ILE A 32 4.97 -3.08 1.07
CA ILE A 32 4.45 -4.47 1.03
C ILE A 32 4.98 -5.34 2.19
N THR A 33 6.18 -5.04 2.69
CA THR A 33 6.83 -5.67 3.84
C THR A 33 6.09 -5.48 5.16
N GLN A 34 5.18 -4.49 5.26
CA GLN A 34 4.37 -4.25 6.45
C GLN A 34 3.12 -5.13 6.51
N ARG A 35 2.71 -5.77 5.40
CA ARG A 35 1.55 -6.66 5.40
C ARG A 35 1.85 -7.94 6.15
N ASP A 36 0.89 -8.40 6.94
CA ASP A 36 1.09 -9.56 7.82
C ASP A 36 1.28 -10.87 7.04
N ASP A 37 0.59 -11.04 5.91
CA ASP A 37 0.78 -12.18 5.02
C ASP A 37 2.20 -12.25 4.43
N VAL A 38 2.79 -11.10 4.10
CA VAL A 38 4.17 -11.00 3.61
C VAL A 38 5.18 -11.27 4.71
N LYS A 39 4.94 -10.80 5.94
CA LYS A 39 5.79 -11.12 7.09
C LYS A 39 5.79 -12.63 7.37
N GLN A 40 4.61 -13.24 7.40
CA GLN A 40 4.45 -14.68 7.60
C GLN A 40 5.18 -15.48 6.52
N PHE A 41 5.06 -15.06 5.25
CA PHE A 41 5.79 -15.68 4.15
C PHE A 41 7.31 -15.56 4.32
N ILE A 42 7.81 -14.37 4.67
CA ILE A 42 9.25 -14.18 4.91
C ILE A 42 9.73 -15.07 6.06
N ASP A 43 8.99 -15.14 7.17
CA ASP A 43 9.35 -15.99 8.31
C ASP A 43 9.36 -17.47 7.93
N GLN A 44 8.39 -17.94 7.13
CA GLN A 44 8.38 -19.29 6.57
C GLN A 44 9.61 -19.58 5.71
N MET A 45 10.00 -18.64 4.84
CA MET A 45 11.19 -18.79 3.99
C MET A 45 12.50 -18.83 4.81
N VAL A 46 12.57 -18.06 5.89
CA VAL A 46 13.72 -18.09 6.80
C VAL A 46 13.76 -19.43 7.55
N GLU A 47 12.64 -19.87 8.12
CA GLU A 47 12.60 -21.09 8.94
C GLU A 47 12.81 -22.37 8.10
N GLN A 48 12.07 -22.52 7.01
CA GLN A 48 12.04 -23.77 6.24
C GLN A 48 13.17 -23.88 5.22
N HIS A 49 13.64 -22.74 4.73
CA HIS A 49 14.60 -22.70 3.63
C HIS A 49 15.88 -21.93 3.96
N GLN A 50 16.03 -21.44 5.20
CA GLN A 50 17.25 -20.82 5.71
C GLN A 50 17.71 -19.59 4.91
N PHE A 51 16.75 -18.86 4.32
CA PHE A 51 17.03 -17.58 3.69
C PHE A 51 17.45 -16.53 4.72
N GLU A 52 18.30 -15.59 4.31
CA GLU A 52 18.68 -14.44 5.13
C GLU A 52 17.53 -13.41 5.13
N LYS A 53 17.02 -13.08 6.32
CA LYS A 53 15.81 -12.27 6.50
C LYS A 53 15.96 -10.86 5.93
N GLN A 54 17.11 -10.22 6.11
CA GLN A 54 17.36 -8.85 5.64
C GLN A 54 17.39 -8.77 4.11
N SER A 55 17.89 -9.81 3.45
CA SER A 55 17.92 -9.95 1.99
C SER A 55 16.49 -10.05 1.44
N LEU A 56 15.64 -10.85 2.08
CA LEU A 56 14.22 -10.92 1.72
C LEU A 56 13.52 -9.57 1.96
N LEU A 57 13.72 -8.92 3.11
CA LEU A 57 13.13 -7.60 3.37
C LEU A 57 13.56 -6.56 2.32
N THR A 58 14.83 -6.58 1.93
CA THR A 58 15.39 -5.70 0.89
C THR A 58 14.79 -5.98 -0.47
N LEU A 59 14.63 -7.26 -0.84
CA LEU A 59 13.97 -7.67 -2.08
C LEU A 59 12.50 -7.23 -2.09
N PHE A 60 11.76 -7.52 -1.03
CA PHE A 60 10.34 -7.19 -0.94
C PHE A 60 10.10 -5.68 -0.89
N SER A 61 11.02 -4.87 -0.36
CA SER A 61 10.92 -3.40 -0.39
C SER A 61 10.81 -2.82 -1.81
N GLN A 62 11.28 -3.55 -2.82
CA GLN A 62 11.29 -3.13 -4.22
C GLN A 62 10.07 -3.64 -5.01
N VAL A 63 9.24 -4.50 -4.40
CA VAL A 63 8.09 -5.10 -5.07
C VAL A 63 7.01 -4.06 -5.33
N LYS A 64 6.53 -4.02 -6.58
CA LYS A 64 5.44 -3.16 -7.02
C LYS A 64 4.19 -4.00 -7.28
N LEU A 65 3.11 -3.72 -6.57
CA LEU A 65 1.82 -4.36 -6.81
C LEU A 65 1.24 -3.91 -8.16
N GLN A 66 0.95 -4.89 -9.01
CA GLN A 66 0.39 -4.64 -10.33
C GLN A 66 -1.13 -4.72 -10.30
N LYS A 67 -1.81 -3.57 -10.23
CA LYS A 67 -3.29 -3.51 -10.27
C LYS A 67 -3.90 -4.21 -11.50
N ARG A 68 -3.18 -4.27 -12.62
CA ARG A 68 -3.62 -5.01 -13.81
C ARG A 68 -3.76 -6.52 -13.56
N VAL A 69 -2.87 -7.09 -12.73
CA VAL A 69 -2.87 -8.52 -12.39
C VAL A 69 -4.03 -8.84 -11.48
N GLU A 70 -4.24 -8.02 -10.44
CA GLU A 70 -5.41 -8.12 -9.56
C GLU A 70 -6.72 -8.11 -10.36
N LYS A 71 -6.86 -7.14 -11.28
CA LYS A 71 -8.03 -7.04 -12.15
C LYS A 71 -8.19 -8.24 -13.10
N ALA A 72 -7.10 -8.75 -13.67
CA ALA A 72 -7.14 -9.89 -14.57
C ALA A 72 -7.57 -11.16 -13.83
N ILE A 73 -7.07 -11.39 -12.62
CA ILE A 73 -7.45 -12.52 -11.77
C ILE A 73 -8.93 -12.41 -11.34
N ALA A 74 -9.40 -11.20 -11.02
CA ALA A 74 -10.78 -10.98 -10.57
C ALA A 74 -11.83 -11.12 -11.69
N SER A 75 -11.43 -11.11 -12.96
CA SER A 75 -12.36 -11.15 -14.10
C SER A 75 -11.79 -11.98 -15.26
N PRO A 76 -11.62 -13.30 -15.06
CA PRO A 76 -11.07 -14.19 -16.06
C PRO A 76 -12.01 -14.32 -17.27
N ALA A 77 -11.44 -14.50 -18.45
CA ALA A 77 -12.24 -14.68 -19.67
C ALA A 77 -13.03 -15.99 -19.62
N GLU A 78 -12.48 -16.99 -18.93
CA GLU A 78 -13.01 -18.34 -18.71
C GLU A 78 -14.36 -18.31 -18.00
N ALA A 79 -14.67 -17.25 -17.23
CA ALA A 79 -15.96 -17.09 -16.57
C ALA A 79 -17.10 -16.72 -17.54
N LYS A 80 -16.80 -16.38 -18.81
CA LYS A 80 -17.83 -16.05 -19.80
C LYS A 80 -18.56 -17.32 -20.26
N PRO A 81 -19.88 -17.23 -20.55
CA PRO A 81 -20.60 -18.33 -21.20
C PRO A 81 -19.90 -18.79 -22.49
N TRP A 82 -19.95 -20.09 -22.78
CA TRP A 82 -19.21 -20.71 -23.87
C TRP A 82 -19.34 -19.97 -25.22
N TYR A 83 -20.55 -19.56 -25.60
CA TYR A 83 -20.79 -18.86 -26.87
C TYR A 83 -20.03 -17.53 -27.02
N LYS A 84 -19.68 -16.87 -25.90
CA LYS A 84 -18.82 -15.66 -25.87
C LYS A 84 -17.34 -15.99 -25.69
N TYR A 85 -17.01 -17.09 -25.00
CA TYR A 85 -15.62 -17.50 -24.80
C TYR A 85 -15.00 -18.05 -26.08
N ARG A 86 -15.76 -18.86 -26.85
CA ARG A 86 -15.27 -19.50 -28.10
C ARG A 86 -14.72 -18.50 -29.12
N SER A 87 -15.27 -17.29 -29.19
CA SER A 87 -14.84 -16.27 -30.16
C SER A 87 -13.47 -15.68 -29.84
N ILE A 88 -12.92 -15.91 -28.64
CA ILE A 88 -11.55 -15.50 -28.28
C ILE A 88 -10.51 -16.36 -29.02
N PHE A 89 -10.84 -17.62 -29.34
CA PHE A 89 -9.92 -18.58 -29.94
C PHE A 89 -10.26 -18.91 -31.39
N LEU A 90 -11.55 -19.01 -31.73
CA LEU A 90 -12.01 -19.39 -33.08
C LEU A 90 -12.18 -18.14 -33.95
N THR A 91 -11.08 -17.65 -34.50
CA THR A 91 -11.03 -16.49 -35.40
C THR A 91 -10.35 -16.85 -36.72
N THR A 92 -10.73 -16.23 -37.83
CA THR A 92 -10.11 -16.48 -39.16
C THR A 92 -8.61 -16.15 -39.21
N SER A 93 -8.13 -15.30 -38.30
CA SER A 93 -6.73 -14.83 -38.25
C SER A 93 -5.79 -15.70 -37.40
N ARG A 94 -6.27 -16.81 -36.83
CA ARG A 94 -5.47 -17.71 -35.97
C ARG A 94 -5.45 -19.13 -36.51
#